data_AF-A0AAU7UH10-F1
#
_entry.id   AF-A0AAU7UH10-F1
#
_cell.length_a   1.000
_cell.length_b   1.000
_cell.length_c   1.000
_cell.angle_alpha   90.00
_cell.angle_beta   90.00
_cell.angle_gamma   90.00
#
_symmetry.space_group_name_H-M   'P 1'
#
loop_
_entity.id
_entity.type
_entity.pdbx_description
1 polymer ?
#
loop_
_entity_poly.entity_id
_entity_poly.type
_entity_poly.pdbx_seq_one_letter_code
_entity_poly.pdbx_strand_id
1 'polypeptide(L)'
;MTSRKLFALLPALLVCTAAGTSVSDAKATLGGVIDSAKPVKIGATTYLLVTQRPYAGGEQQVVVLKPFAGKYTILWKSPPMFGDGLLGADITDLNRDGTPEVYVASEEAGNASGVDTYALTDLATNTKYTVEVDFSQDGSPGTIFPGKSLDAPSAARYRDYLEARVATNAHLKDTRNAFSKASDAWYDRYGSFLNKDVVGPMVVSPITASYGSELCSNLSGSVMSKTSLDGIEYRSIFKFGVMSFNPKTRKCAVLLATPGDSPDRLSIVKGEVYIPLGYTGSTAVWNPKKQTLRWK
;
A
#
# COMPACT_ATOMS: atom_id res chain seq x y z
N MET A 1 -24.87 57.54 -39.72
CA MET A 1 -25.84 56.68 -39.02
C MET A 1 -26.28 55.61 -40.02
N THR A 2 -26.05 54.32 -39.89
CA THR A 2 -25.82 53.42 -38.75
C THR A 2 -24.98 52.24 -39.24
N SER A 3 -23.82 52.02 -38.60
CA SER A 3 -22.94 50.88 -38.81
C SER A 3 -23.54 49.65 -38.12
N ARG A 4 -23.97 48.64 -38.88
CA ARG A 4 -24.34 47.33 -38.32
C ARG A 4 -23.08 46.47 -38.23
N LYS A 5 -22.47 46.47 -37.05
CA LYS A 5 -21.50 45.46 -36.63
C LYS A 5 -22.28 44.18 -36.34
N LEU A 6 -22.15 43.17 -37.20
CA LEU A 6 -22.56 41.82 -36.85
C LEU A 6 -21.52 41.26 -35.90
N PHE A 7 -21.94 41.04 -34.65
CA PHE A 7 -21.16 40.39 -33.61
C PHE A 7 -20.78 38.98 -34.08
N ALA A 8 -19.49 38.68 -33.99
CA ALA A 8 -18.95 37.34 -34.12
C ALA A 8 -19.55 36.44 -33.01
N LEU A 9 -20.31 35.41 -33.39
CA LEU A 9 -20.60 34.30 -32.50
C LEU A 9 -19.33 33.43 -32.39
N LEU A 10 -18.82 33.31 -31.17
CA LEU A 10 -17.84 32.30 -30.77
C LEU A 10 -18.32 30.89 -31.14
N PRO A 11 -17.43 29.99 -31.58
CA PRO A 11 -17.49 28.60 -31.19
C PRO A 11 -16.55 28.38 -30.00
N ALA A 12 -17.09 28.51 -28.79
CA ALA A 12 -16.52 27.90 -27.60
C ALA A 12 -16.95 26.43 -27.59
N LEU A 13 -16.26 25.56 -28.32
CA LEU A 13 -16.43 24.10 -28.22
C LEU A 13 -15.12 23.41 -28.63
N LEU A 14 -14.11 23.52 -27.77
CA LEU A 14 -12.84 22.80 -27.89
C LEU A 14 -12.39 22.37 -26.49
N VAL A 15 -13.22 21.53 -25.86
CA VAL A 15 -12.87 20.85 -24.62
C VAL A 15 -13.31 19.39 -24.79
N CYS A 16 -12.38 18.45 -24.55
CA CYS A 16 -12.55 16.98 -24.50
C CYS A 16 -12.27 16.11 -25.75
N THR A 17 -11.24 16.38 -26.57
CA THR A 17 -10.78 15.40 -27.60
C THR A 17 -9.65 14.46 -27.14
N ALA A 18 -8.90 14.78 -26.08
CA ALA A 18 -7.72 14.01 -25.69
C ALA A 18 -8.03 12.61 -25.09
N ALA A 19 -9.18 12.44 -24.43
CA ALA A 19 -9.59 11.15 -23.88
C ALA A 19 -10.13 10.19 -24.96
N GLY A 20 -10.79 10.73 -26.00
CA GLY A 20 -11.35 9.95 -27.11
C GLY A 20 -10.28 9.34 -28.02
N THR A 21 -9.13 10.02 -28.21
CA THR A 21 -8.03 9.50 -29.03
C THR A 21 -7.34 8.32 -28.37
N SER A 22 -7.09 8.37 -27.06
CA SER A 22 -6.34 7.32 -26.35
C SER A 22 -7.04 5.96 -26.38
N VAL A 23 -8.37 5.91 -26.20
CA VAL A 23 -9.15 4.66 -26.30
C VAL A 23 -9.22 4.17 -27.75
N SER A 24 -9.36 5.07 -28.72
CA SER A 24 -9.37 4.71 -30.14
C SER A 24 -8.03 4.12 -30.59
N ASP A 25 -6.92 4.74 -30.19
CA ASP A 25 -5.55 4.29 -30.47
C ASP A 25 -5.28 2.92 -29.83
N ALA A 26 -5.70 2.74 -28.58
CA ALA A 26 -5.60 1.45 -27.89
C ALA A 26 -6.42 0.36 -28.61
N LYS A 27 -7.67 0.67 -28.99
CA LYS A 27 -8.55 -0.27 -29.70
C LYS A 27 -8.01 -0.63 -31.09
N ALA A 28 -7.44 0.32 -31.81
CA ALA A 28 -6.79 0.07 -33.11
C ALA A 28 -5.55 -0.83 -32.97
N THR A 29 -4.86 -0.77 -31.83
CA THR A 29 -3.64 -1.55 -31.57
C THR A 29 -3.96 -2.96 -31.05
N LEU A 30 -4.93 -3.08 -30.14
CA LEU A 30 -5.16 -4.29 -29.35
C LEU A 30 -6.40 -5.09 -29.76
N GLY A 31 -7.38 -4.44 -30.39
CA GLY A 31 -8.71 -5.01 -30.58
C GLY A 31 -9.47 -5.14 -29.24
N GLY A 32 -10.32 -6.17 -29.15
CA GLY A 32 -11.02 -6.53 -27.90
C GLY A 32 -11.92 -5.43 -27.32
N VAL A 33 -12.10 -5.49 -26.01
CA VAL A 33 -12.81 -4.49 -25.20
C VAL A 33 -11.77 -3.68 -24.44
N ILE A 34 -11.79 -2.35 -24.64
CA ILE A 34 -10.93 -1.42 -23.91
C ILE A 34 -11.75 -0.83 -22.77
N ASP A 35 -11.46 -1.26 -21.53
CA ASP A 35 -12.11 -0.75 -20.33
C ASP A 35 -11.64 0.68 -20.02
N SER A 36 -10.33 0.92 -20.19
CA SER A 36 -9.74 2.26 -20.07
C SER A 36 -8.43 2.38 -20.86
N ALA A 37 -8.11 3.60 -21.31
CA ALA A 37 -6.81 3.94 -21.86
C ALA A 37 -6.41 5.33 -21.39
N LYS A 38 -5.30 5.41 -20.64
CA LYS A 38 -4.81 6.65 -20.02
C LYS A 38 -3.43 6.99 -20.60
N PRO A 39 -3.25 8.19 -21.19
CA PRO A 39 -1.93 8.65 -21.57
C PRO A 39 -1.13 9.04 -20.32
N VAL A 40 0.13 8.60 -20.24
CA VAL A 40 1.05 8.96 -19.17
C VAL A 40 2.40 9.31 -19.76
N LYS A 41 2.92 10.48 -19.37
CA LYS A 41 4.17 11.02 -19.89
C LYS A 41 5.33 10.64 -18.96
N ILE A 42 6.31 9.94 -19.51
CA ILE A 42 7.55 9.56 -18.83
C ILE A 42 8.72 10.11 -19.68
N GLY A 43 9.46 11.05 -19.11
CA GLY A 43 10.42 11.87 -19.86
C GLY A 43 9.76 12.55 -21.07
N ALA A 44 10.30 12.28 -22.26
CA ALA A 44 9.78 12.80 -23.53
C ALA A 44 8.70 11.90 -24.18
N THR A 45 8.47 10.70 -23.66
CA THR A 45 7.59 9.70 -24.27
C THR A 45 6.22 9.70 -23.60
N THR A 46 5.15 9.72 -24.39
CA THR A 46 3.79 9.48 -23.91
C THR A 46 3.43 8.02 -24.13
N TYR A 47 3.34 7.25 -23.05
CA TYR A 47 2.86 5.88 -23.06
C TYR A 47 1.33 5.85 -22.90
N LEU A 48 0.67 4.78 -23.34
CA LEU A 48 -0.72 4.49 -22.95
C LEU A 48 -0.72 3.35 -21.94
N LEU A 49 -1.29 3.59 -20.77
CA LEU A 49 -1.68 2.56 -19.82
C LEU A 49 -3.11 2.14 -20.16
N VAL A 50 -3.27 0.88 -20.56
CA VAL A 50 -4.54 0.35 -21.06
C VAL A 50 -5.01 -0.79 -20.17
N THR A 51 -6.25 -0.70 -19.70
CA THR A 51 -6.97 -1.86 -19.16
C THR A 51 -7.85 -2.42 -20.26
N GLN A 52 -7.67 -3.69 -20.59
CA GLN A 52 -8.43 -4.35 -21.65
C GLN A 52 -8.92 -5.74 -21.27
N ARG A 53 -9.85 -6.25 -22.06
CA ARG A 53 -10.28 -7.65 -22.08
C ARG A 53 -10.22 -8.17 -23.52
N PRO A 54 -9.79 -9.43 -23.75
CA PRO A 54 -9.77 -10.00 -25.10
C PRO A 54 -11.15 -10.02 -25.78
N TYR A 55 -12.21 -10.18 -24.98
CA TYR A 55 -13.61 -10.16 -25.40
C TYR A 55 -14.51 -9.72 -24.23
N ALA A 56 -15.78 -9.42 -24.50
CA ALA A 56 -16.74 -9.03 -23.47
C ALA A 56 -16.96 -10.16 -22.45
N GLY A 57 -16.73 -9.88 -21.16
CA GLY A 57 -16.74 -10.89 -20.09
C GLY A 57 -15.43 -11.66 -19.92
N GLY A 58 -14.42 -11.40 -20.74
CA GLY A 58 -13.07 -11.94 -20.56
C GLY A 58 -12.34 -11.31 -19.36
N GLU A 59 -11.24 -11.94 -18.98
CA GLU A 59 -10.34 -11.51 -17.91
C GLU A 59 -9.68 -10.18 -18.24
N GLN A 60 -9.51 -9.35 -17.20
CA GLN A 60 -8.84 -8.07 -17.35
C GLN A 60 -7.33 -8.25 -17.48
N GLN A 61 -6.71 -7.37 -18.25
CA GLN A 61 -5.27 -7.28 -18.43
C GLN A 61 -4.85 -5.82 -18.50
N VAL A 62 -3.69 -5.53 -17.91
CA VAL A 62 -3.02 -4.24 -18.04
C VAL A 62 -1.99 -4.34 -19.16
N VAL A 63 -2.04 -3.41 -20.11
CA VAL A 63 -1.10 -3.32 -21.23
C VAL A 63 -0.51 -1.93 -21.26
N VAL A 64 0.81 -1.85 -21.42
CA VAL A 64 1.51 -0.59 -21.68
C VAL A 64 1.84 -0.53 -23.15
N LEU A 65 1.36 0.52 -23.81
CA LEU A 65 1.67 0.81 -25.20
C LEU A 65 2.68 1.94 -25.29
N LYS A 66 3.63 1.79 -26.22
CA LYS A 66 4.63 2.82 -26.55
C LYS A 66 4.45 3.30 -27.99
N PRO A 67 4.58 4.61 -28.25
CA PRO A 67 4.54 5.13 -29.60
C PRO A 67 5.79 4.69 -30.39
N PHE A 68 5.56 4.20 -31.60
CA PHE A 68 6.58 3.77 -32.55
C PHE A 68 6.09 4.00 -33.99
N ALA A 69 6.86 4.74 -34.78
CA ALA A 69 6.55 5.02 -36.20
C ALA A 69 5.12 5.53 -36.47
N GLY A 70 4.62 6.45 -35.63
CA GLY A 70 3.28 7.04 -35.77
C GLY A 70 2.11 6.15 -35.33
N LYS A 71 2.39 4.99 -34.73
CA LYS A 71 1.40 4.08 -34.13
C LYS A 71 1.79 3.71 -32.71
N TYR A 72 0.90 3.04 -31.98
CA TYR A 72 1.24 2.42 -30.71
C TYR A 72 1.61 0.94 -30.90
N THR A 73 2.52 0.45 -30.07
CA THR A 73 2.97 -0.95 -30.02
C THR A 73 2.97 -1.45 -28.58
N ILE A 74 2.77 -2.74 -28.38
CA ILE A 74 2.81 -3.34 -27.04
C ILE A 74 4.25 -3.31 -26.54
N LEU A 75 4.47 -2.62 -25.42
CA LEU A 75 5.73 -2.64 -24.69
C LEU A 75 5.72 -3.74 -23.63
N TRP A 76 4.61 -3.85 -22.89
CA TRP A 76 4.47 -4.77 -21.77
C TRP A 76 3.00 -5.14 -21.57
N LYS A 77 2.77 -6.33 -20.99
CA LYS A 77 1.44 -6.84 -20.69
C LYS A 77 1.46 -7.67 -19.41
N SER A 78 0.49 -7.47 -18.53
CA SER A 78 0.29 -8.30 -17.35
C SER A 78 -0.24 -9.69 -17.75
N PRO A 79 -0.05 -10.71 -16.90
CA PRO A 79 -0.88 -11.91 -16.95
C PRO A 79 -2.38 -11.54 -16.90
N PRO A 80 -3.27 -12.40 -17.42
CA PRO A 80 -4.70 -12.30 -17.15
C PRO A 80 -4.96 -12.31 -15.64
N MET A 81 -5.85 -11.43 -15.19
CA MET A 81 -6.30 -11.38 -13.80
C MET A 81 -7.56 -12.24 -13.65
N PHE A 82 -7.41 -13.37 -12.95
CA PHE A 82 -8.50 -14.28 -12.60
C PHE A 82 -9.15 -13.82 -11.29
N GLY A 83 -10.48 -13.94 -11.15
CA GLY A 83 -11.20 -13.60 -9.92
C GLY A 83 -11.78 -12.17 -9.91
N ASP A 84 -11.78 -11.52 -8.73
CA ASP A 84 -12.47 -10.26 -8.44
C ASP A 84 -11.86 -9.02 -9.12
N GLY A 85 -10.68 -9.17 -9.71
CA GLY A 85 -10.23 -8.32 -10.82
C GLY A 85 -9.20 -7.24 -10.44
N LEU A 86 -9.09 -6.23 -11.31
CA LEU A 86 -8.06 -5.18 -11.20
C LEU A 86 -8.46 -4.16 -10.12
N LEU A 87 -7.66 -4.05 -9.05
CA LEU A 87 -7.80 -3.02 -8.02
C LEU A 87 -7.21 -1.68 -8.47
N GLY A 88 -6.16 -1.71 -9.28
CA GLY A 88 -5.58 -0.49 -9.85
C GLY A 88 -4.35 -0.74 -10.71
N ALA A 89 -4.07 0.20 -11.60
CA ALA A 89 -2.87 0.17 -12.42
C ALA A 89 -2.30 1.58 -12.57
N ASP A 90 -0.98 1.68 -12.65
CA ASP A 90 -0.28 2.95 -12.88
C ASP A 90 1.05 2.72 -13.61
N ILE A 91 1.60 3.78 -14.20
CA ILE A 91 2.99 3.77 -14.68
C ILE A 91 3.73 4.98 -14.12
N THR A 92 4.99 4.77 -13.77
CA THR A 92 5.84 5.77 -13.10
C THR A 92 7.26 5.71 -13.67
N ASP A 93 8.12 6.63 -13.23
CA ASP A 93 9.56 6.69 -13.53
C ASP A 93 10.32 6.98 -12.23
N LEU A 94 10.28 5.99 -11.34
CA LEU A 94 10.93 6.00 -10.03
C LEU A 94 12.45 6.00 -10.16
N ASN A 95 12.99 5.39 -11.22
CA ASN A 95 14.41 5.43 -11.51
C ASN A 95 14.87 6.74 -12.15
N ARG A 96 13.97 7.51 -12.75
CA ARG A 96 14.27 8.72 -13.53
C ARG A 96 15.19 8.43 -14.71
N ASP A 97 15.08 7.24 -15.29
CA ASP A 97 15.87 6.79 -16.43
C ASP A 97 15.08 6.87 -17.75
N GLY A 98 13.81 7.31 -17.69
CA GLY A 98 12.93 7.43 -18.85
C GLY A 98 12.32 6.11 -19.32
N THR A 99 12.60 5.00 -18.62
CA THR A 99 11.96 3.71 -18.79
C THR A 99 10.89 3.56 -17.71
N PRO A 100 9.65 3.17 -18.06
CA PRO A 100 8.59 3.14 -17.07
C PRO A 100 8.72 1.94 -16.13
N GLU A 101 8.34 2.13 -14.86
CA GLU A 101 7.92 1.04 -14.00
C GLU A 101 6.39 0.92 -14.01
N VAL A 102 5.89 -0.32 -14.12
CA VAL A 102 4.46 -0.62 -14.25
C VAL A 102 3.93 -1.20 -12.96
N TYR A 103 2.98 -0.50 -12.36
CA TYR A 103 2.26 -0.93 -11.17
C TYR A 103 0.93 -1.60 -11.55
N VAL A 104 0.65 -2.74 -10.95
CA VAL A 104 -0.62 -3.45 -11.03
C VAL A 104 -0.98 -3.97 -9.65
N ALA A 105 -2.20 -3.68 -9.20
CA ALA A 105 -2.81 -4.32 -8.04
C ALA A 105 -4.04 -5.11 -8.47
N SER A 106 -4.15 -6.34 -7.99
CA SER A 106 -5.25 -7.25 -8.31
C SER A 106 -5.71 -7.99 -7.07
N GLU A 107 -6.98 -8.36 -7.04
CA GLU A 107 -7.58 -9.17 -6.00
C GLU A 107 -7.87 -10.58 -6.53
N GLU A 108 -7.48 -11.58 -5.75
CA GLU A 108 -7.90 -12.97 -5.92
C GLU A 108 -8.60 -13.41 -4.63
N ALA A 109 -9.93 -13.32 -4.58
CA ALA A 109 -10.70 -13.81 -3.43
C ALA A 109 -11.43 -15.12 -3.75
N GLY A 110 -11.38 -16.05 -2.79
CA GLY A 110 -12.20 -17.26 -2.74
C GLY A 110 -13.18 -17.22 -1.57
N ASN A 111 -14.04 -18.23 -1.43
CA ASN A 111 -15.17 -18.22 -0.47
C ASN A 111 -14.85 -17.99 1.03
N ALA A 112 -13.58 -18.05 1.44
CA ALA A 112 -13.19 -17.94 2.85
C ALA A 112 -12.01 -16.99 3.10
N SER A 113 -11.18 -16.75 2.07
CA SER A 113 -9.97 -15.94 2.14
C SER A 113 -9.68 -15.34 0.78
N GLY A 114 -8.91 -14.26 0.74
CA GLY A 114 -8.47 -13.63 -0.49
C GLY A 114 -7.08 -13.04 -0.36
N VAL A 115 -6.46 -12.77 -1.50
CA VAL A 115 -5.14 -12.16 -1.59
C VAL A 115 -5.20 -10.96 -2.52
N ASP A 116 -4.84 -9.79 -2.00
CA ASP A 116 -4.53 -8.65 -2.86
C ASP A 116 -3.05 -8.69 -3.20
N THR A 117 -2.73 -8.76 -4.50
CA THR A 117 -1.36 -8.73 -4.99
C THR A 117 -1.04 -7.35 -5.54
N TYR A 118 -0.01 -6.73 -5.01
CA TYR A 118 0.57 -5.47 -5.47
C TYR A 118 1.89 -5.77 -6.16
N ALA A 119 1.99 -5.50 -7.46
CA ALA A 119 3.17 -5.75 -8.26
C ALA A 119 3.67 -4.46 -8.91
N LEU A 120 4.98 -4.24 -8.83
CA LEU A 120 5.68 -3.22 -9.60
C LEU A 120 6.74 -3.90 -10.46
N THR A 121 6.69 -3.69 -11.78
CA THR A 121 7.67 -4.24 -12.72
C THR A 121 8.52 -3.11 -13.29
N ASP A 122 9.82 -3.15 -13.02
CA ASP A 122 10.81 -2.27 -13.66
C ASP A 122 11.10 -2.81 -15.07
N LEU A 123 10.68 -2.08 -16.11
CA LEU A 123 10.86 -2.53 -17.49
C LEU A 123 12.29 -2.39 -18.02
N ALA A 124 13.15 -1.58 -17.37
CA ALA A 124 14.55 -1.46 -17.77
C ALA A 124 15.32 -2.74 -17.44
N THR A 125 15.05 -3.30 -16.26
CA THR A 125 15.73 -4.50 -15.76
C THR A 125 14.89 -5.78 -15.87
N ASN A 126 13.59 -5.64 -16.22
CA ASN A 126 12.59 -6.70 -16.15
C ASN A 126 12.47 -7.34 -14.76
N THR A 127 12.73 -6.55 -13.70
CA THR A 127 12.63 -7.01 -12.32
C THR A 127 11.23 -6.75 -11.77
N LYS A 128 10.66 -7.75 -11.10
CA LYS A 128 9.36 -7.65 -10.44
C LYS A 128 9.51 -7.54 -8.91
N TYR A 129 8.81 -6.59 -8.33
CA TYR A 129 8.68 -6.39 -6.89
C TYR A 129 7.22 -6.64 -6.52
N THR A 130 6.99 -7.45 -5.49
CA THR A 130 5.64 -7.86 -5.10
C THR A 130 5.40 -7.67 -3.61
N VAL A 131 4.15 -7.39 -3.28
CA VAL A 131 3.63 -7.42 -1.91
C VAL A 131 2.25 -8.05 -1.97
N GLU A 132 1.99 -8.99 -1.09
CA GLU A 132 0.68 -9.65 -0.96
C GLU A 132 0.02 -9.21 0.33
N VAL A 133 -1.31 -9.03 0.30
CA VAL A 133 -2.14 -8.84 1.49
C VAL A 133 -3.08 -10.03 1.54
N ASP A 134 -2.83 -10.98 2.44
CA ASP A 134 -3.70 -12.12 2.70
C ASP A 134 -4.78 -11.70 3.71
N PHE A 135 -6.04 -11.76 3.34
CA PHE A 135 -7.16 -11.33 4.16
C PHE A 135 -8.25 -12.38 4.25
N SER A 136 -9.01 -12.29 5.34
CA SER A 136 -10.21 -13.09 5.55
C SER A 136 -11.44 -12.28 5.15
N GLN A 137 -12.41 -12.91 4.50
CA GLN A 137 -13.65 -12.26 4.08
C GLN A 137 -14.58 -11.89 5.24
N ASP A 138 -14.26 -12.32 6.46
CA ASP A 138 -15.03 -11.95 7.65
C ASP A 138 -14.83 -10.48 8.08
N GLY A 139 -13.94 -9.73 7.41
CA GLY A 139 -13.58 -8.35 7.74
C GLY A 139 -12.43 -8.24 8.76
N SER A 140 -11.70 -9.33 8.99
CA SER A 140 -10.43 -9.28 9.72
C SER A 140 -9.37 -8.57 8.89
N PRO A 141 -8.41 -7.86 9.53
CA PRO A 141 -7.40 -7.15 8.79
C PRO A 141 -6.45 -8.15 8.12
N GLY A 142 -6.04 -7.83 6.91
CA GLY A 142 -5.11 -8.63 6.13
C GLY A 142 -3.68 -8.58 6.69
N THR A 143 -2.91 -9.61 6.38
CA THR A 143 -1.49 -9.72 6.71
C THR A 143 -0.65 -9.41 5.48
N ILE A 144 0.37 -8.58 5.66
CA ILE A 144 1.24 -8.11 4.57
C ILE A 144 2.44 -9.03 4.43
N PHE A 145 2.68 -9.51 3.21
CA PHE A 145 3.83 -10.33 2.83
C PHE A 145 4.64 -9.63 1.73
N PRO A 146 5.70 -8.88 2.09
CA PRO A 146 6.59 -8.30 1.10
C PRO A 146 7.46 -9.38 0.46
N GLY A 147 7.62 -9.31 -0.86
CA GLY A 147 8.50 -10.20 -1.60
C GLY A 147 9.98 -9.93 -1.30
N LYS A 148 10.81 -10.99 -1.30
CA LYS A 148 12.25 -10.92 -1.00
C LYS A 148 13.04 -9.93 -1.88
N SER A 149 12.55 -9.61 -3.07
CA SER A 149 13.20 -8.62 -3.96
C SER A 149 13.20 -7.20 -3.37
N LEU A 150 12.36 -6.92 -2.36
CA LEU A 150 12.31 -5.65 -1.64
C LEU A 150 13.33 -5.53 -0.49
N ASP A 151 14.04 -6.60 -0.15
CA ASP A 151 15.04 -6.60 0.93
C ASP A 151 16.37 -5.93 0.51
N ALA A 152 16.60 -5.85 -0.81
CA ALA A 152 17.81 -5.25 -1.36
C ALA A 152 17.84 -3.73 -1.12
N PRO A 153 18.98 -3.16 -0.67
CA PRO A 153 19.08 -1.71 -0.48
C PRO A 153 18.78 -0.89 -1.74
N SER A 154 19.10 -1.42 -2.92
CA SER A 154 18.79 -0.80 -4.21
C SER A 154 17.29 -0.70 -4.51
N ALA A 155 16.46 -1.49 -3.82
CA ALA A 155 15.01 -1.54 -3.99
C ALA A 155 14.25 -0.55 -3.11
N ALA A 156 14.94 0.29 -2.32
CA ALA A 156 14.31 1.19 -1.35
C ALA A 156 13.18 2.04 -1.96
N ARG A 157 13.39 2.66 -3.11
CA ARG A 157 12.36 3.49 -3.78
C ARG A 157 11.12 2.70 -4.21
N TYR A 158 11.29 1.44 -4.62
CA TYR A 158 10.18 0.57 -5.04
C TYR A 158 9.39 0.09 -3.84
N ARG A 159 10.10 -0.23 -2.75
CA ARG A 159 9.52 -0.56 -1.46
C ARG A 159 8.68 0.59 -0.94
N ASP A 160 9.21 1.81 -0.93
CA ASP A 160 8.49 3.00 -0.45
C ASP A 160 7.24 3.28 -1.32
N TYR A 161 7.34 3.11 -2.64
CA TYR A 161 6.20 3.23 -3.54
C TYR A 161 5.12 2.18 -3.25
N LEU A 162 5.50 0.91 -3.12
CA LEU A 162 4.57 -0.18 -2.84
C LEU A 162 3.96 -0.06 -1.45
N GLU A 163 4.72 0.38 -0.46
CA GLU A 163 4.24 0.65 0.90
C GLU A 163 3.12 1.70 0.88
N ALA A 164 3.33 2.82 0.19
CA ALA A 164 2.33 3.86 0.07
C ALA A 164 1.04 3.36 -0.60
N ARG A 165 1.13 2.43 -1.57
CA ARG A 165 -0.05 1.83 -2.21
C ARG A 165 -0.74 0.83 -1.29
N VAL A 166 0.01 -0.06 -0.66
CA VAL A 166 -0.51 -1.07 0.25
C VAL A 166 -1.16 -0.43 1.47
N ALA A 167 -0.62 0.66 2.02
CA ALA A 167 -1.21 1.40 3.12
C ALA A 167 -2.64 1.91 2.83
N THR A 168 -3.01 2.08 1.56
CA THR A 168 -4.38 2.49 1.18
C THR A 168 -5.37 1.33 1.05
N ASN A 169 -4.91 0.07 1.20
CA ASN A 169 -5.75 -1.11 1.06
C ASN A 169 -6.86 -1.14 2.13
N ALA A 170 -8.10 -1.29 1.69
CA ALA A 170 -9.26 -1.41 2.57
C ALA A 170 -9.23 -2.70 3.42
N HIS A 171 -8.66 -3.79 2.91
CA HIS A 171 -8.52 -5.05 3.62
C HIS A 171 -7.50 -5.02 4.75
N LEU A 172 -6.65 -4.00 4.84
CA LEU A 172 -5.82 -3.78 6.04
C LEU A 172 -6.60 -3.20 7.21
N LYS A 173 -7.81 -2.70 6.95
CA LYS A 173 -8.67 -2.07 7.96
C LYS A 173 -9.61 -3.10 8.54
N ASP A 174 -9.61 -3.27 9.85
CA ASP A 174 -10.67 -4.04 10.51
C ASP A 174 -11.76 -3.11 11.04
N THR A 175 -12.89 -3.19 10.35
CA THR A 175 -14.05 -2.31 10.54
C THR A 175 -14.89 -2.66 11.77
N ARG A 176 -14.59 -3.78 12.43
CA ARG A 176 -15.39 -4.35 13.52
C ARG A 176 -14.81 -4.03 14.89
N ASN A 177 -13.50 -3.74 14.99
CA ASN A 177 -12.80 -3.64 16.26
C ASN A 177 -12.09 -2.29 16.49
N ALA A 178 -12.26 -1.71 17.68
CA ALA A 178 -11.57 -0.48 18.11
C ALA A 178 -10.04 -0.64 18.15
N PHE A 179 -9.51 -1.84 18.39
CA PHE A 179 -8.07 -2.13 18.25
C PHE A 179 -7.61 -1.84 16.83
N SER A 180 -8.34 -2.36 15.85
CA SER A 180 -7.97 -2.28 14.46
C SER A 180 -7.99 -0.86 13.92
N LYS A 181 -8.93 -0.03 14.38
CA LYS A 181 -8.88 1.43 14.10
C LYS A 181 -7.61 2.10 14.63
N ALA A 182 -7.06 1.63 15.75
CA ALA A 182 -5.81 2.15 16.29
C ALA A 182 -4.58 1.62 15.53
N SER A 183 -4.61 0.40 15.01
CA SER A 183 -3.58 -0.07 14.07
C SER A 183 -3.67 0.67 12.74
N ASP A 184 -4.87 0.95 12.22
CA ASP A 184 -5.08 1.74 11.01
C ASP A 184 -4.49 3.14 11.17
N ALA A 185 -4.81 3.83 12.27
CA ALA A 185 -4.24 5.13 12.58
C ALA A 185 -2.72 5.08 12.78
N TRP A 186 -2.18 3.94 13.23
CA TRP A 186 -0.74 3.73 13.32
C TRP A 186 -0.14 3.60 11.91
N TYR A 187 -0.76 2.82 11.03
CA TYR A 187 -0.31 2.63 9.64
C TYR A 187 -0.40 3.88 8.79
N ASP A 188 -1.51 4.61 8.87
CA ASP A 188 -1.68 5.89 8.19
C ASP A 188 -0.58 6.88 8.58
N ARG A 189 -0.07 6.78 9.81
CA ARG A 189 0.95 7.69 10.35
C ARG A 189 2.38 7.24 10.06
N TYR A 190 2.65 5.93 10.12
CA TYR A 190 4.01 5.38 10.15
C TYR A 190 4.36 4.49 8.96
N GLY A 191 3.40 4.15 8.11
CA GLY A 191 3.58 3.21 7.01
C GLY A 191 3.42 1.75 7.44
N SER A 192 3.12 0.88 6.49
CA SER A 192 2.78 -0.53 6.70
C SER A 192 3.95 -1.49 6.54
N PHE A 193 5.06 -1.06 5.95
CA PHE A 193 6.27 -1.86 5.86
C PHE A 193 7.23 -1.39 6.94
N LEU A 194 7.46 -2.28 7.92
CA LEU A 194 8.43 -2.02 8.98
C LEU A 194 9.83 -2.16 8.41
N ASN A 195 10.27 -1.09 7.77
CA ASN A 195 11.51 -1.02 7.04
C ASN A 195 12.63 -0.59 7.99
N LYS A 196 13.66 -1.44 8.12
CA LYS A 196 14.87 -1.20 8.91
C LYS A 196 15.59 0.12 8.58
N ASP A 197 15.43 0.63 7.35
CA ASP A 197 16.21 1.76 6.82
C ASP A 197 15.42 3.08 6.70
N VAL A 198 14.08 3.04 6.68
CA VAL A 198 13.23 4.27 6.63
C VAL A 198 12.93 4.81 8.03
N VAL A 199 13.10 3.96 9.05
CA VAL A 199 12.97 4.35 10.45
C VAL A 199 14.38 4.48 11.05
N GLY A 200 15.20 5.37 10.47
CA GLY A 200 16.27 6.01 11.25
C GLY A 200 15.65 6.56 12.55
N PRO A 201 16.37 6.66 13.69
CA PRO A 201 15.81 6.74 15.04
C PRO A 201 14.57 7.64 15.12
N MET A 202 13.40 7.05 14.93
CA MET A 202 12.19 7.80 14.67
C MET A 202 11.56 8.06 16.02
N VAL A 203 11.31 9.33 16.30
CA VAL A 203 10.51 9.73 17.45
C VAL A 203 9.05 9.41 17.12
N VAL A 204 8.70 8.14 17.22
CA VAL A 204 7.33 7.63 17.06
C VAL A 204 6.58 7.98 18.34
N SER A 205 5.68 8.96 18.27
CA SER A 205 4.79 9.27 19.39
C SER A 205 3.72 8.17 19.49
N PRO A 206 3.59 7.48 20.63
CA PRO A 206 2.56 6.46 20.79
C PRO A 206 1.15 7.02 20.58
N ILE A 207 0.23 6.18 20.08
CA ILE A 207 -1.20 6.52 20.06
C ILE A 207 -1.76 6.21 21.44
N THR A 208 -2.02 7.25 22.23
CA THR A 208 -2.45 7.12 23.63
C THR A 208 -3.97 7.17 23.78
N ALA A 209 -4.53 6.37 24.67
CA ALA A 209 -5.93 6.45 25.08
C ALA A 209 -6.10 6.27 26.60
N SER A 210 -7.27 6.66 27.12
CA SER A 210 -7.61 6.48 28.54
C SER A 210 -8.01 5.02 28.82
N TYR A 211 -7.77 4.52 30.03
CA TYR A 211 -8.13 3.14 30.41
C TYR A 211 -9.61 2.78 30.23
N GLY A 212 -10.52 3.76 30.27
CA GLY A 212 -11.94 3.54 30.02
C GLY A 212 -12.32 3.47 28.53
N SER A 213 -11.41 3.80 27.62
CA SER A 213 -11.64 3.68 26.18
C SER A 213 -11.69 2.22 25.74
N GLU A 214 -12.44 1.93 24.68
CA GLU A 214 -12.55 0.59 24.09
C GLU A 214 -11.18 -0.02 23.76
N LEU A 215 -10.20 0.83 23.39
CA LEU A 215 -8.81 0.43 23.13
C LEU A 215 -8.09 -0.12 24.38
N CYS A 216 -8.44 0.34 25.59
CA CYS A 216 -7.75 -0.09 26.80
C CYS A 216 -8.58 -1.07 27.65
N SER A 217 -9.92 -1.04 27.56
CA SER A 217 -10.83 -1.81 28.43
C SER A 217 -11.33 -3.12 27.82
N ASN A 218 -11.43 -3.21 26.49
CA ASN A 218 -12.04 -4.35 25.79
C ASN A 218 -11.02 -5.21 25.03
N LEU A 219 -9.82 -5.41 25.60
CA LEU A 219 -8.80 -6.30 25.04
C LEU A 219 -9.31 -7.75 24.98
N SER A 220 -10.02 -8.10 23.91
CA SER A 220 -10.47 -9.46 23.61
C SER A 220 -9.37 -10.33 23.00
N GLY A 221 -8.24 -9.71 22.61
CA GLY A 221 -7.07 -10.40 22.08
C GLY A 221 -6.31 -11.16 23.16
N SER A 222 -5.81 -12.33 22.79
CA SER A 222 -4.90 -13.10 23.65
C SER A 222 -3.58 -12.36 23.83
N VAL A 223 -3.14 -12.19 25.07
CA VAL A 223 -1.81 -11.63 25.36
C VAL A 223 -0.76 -12.71 25.10
N MET A 224 0.04 -12.51 24.06
CA MET A 224 1.10 -13.44 23.65
C MET A 224 2.31 -13.35 24.58
N SER A 225 2.64 -12.13 25.03
CA SER A 225 3.73 -11.89 25.96
C SER A 225 3.55 -10.59 26.72
N LYS A 226 4.18 -10.50 27.89
CA LYS A 226 4.16 -9.29 28.73
C LYS A 226 5.50 -9.06 29.41
N THR A 227 5.81 -7.79 29.65
CA THR A 227 6.96 -7.36 30.47
C THR A 227 6.63 -6.04 31.16
N SER A 228 7.45 -5.60 32.11
CA SER A 228 7.25 -4.35 32.81
C SER A 228 8.55 -3.59 32.99
N LEU A 229 8.49 -2.26 32.89
CA LEU A 229 9.59 -1.36 33.20
C LEU A 229 9.05 -0.09 33.84
N ASP A 230 9.66 0.35 34.95
CA ASP A 230 9.29 1.56 35.71
C ASP A 230 7.80 1.65 36.09
N GLY A 231 7.16 0.50 36.31
CA GLY A 231 5.74 0.40 36.66
C GLY A 231 4.77 0.56 35.48
N ILE A 232 5.28 0.60 34.25
CA ILE A 232 4.51 0.50 33.00
C ILE A 232 4.55 -0.96 32.54
N GLU A 233 3.40 -1.54 32.27
CA GLU A 233 3.30 -2.88 31.70
C GLU A 233 3.25 -2.78 30.17
N TYR A 234 3.97 -3.66 29.49
CA TYR A 234 4.00 -3.79 28.04
C TYR A 234 3.42 -5.15 27.67
N ARG A 235 2.48 -5.18 26.73
CA ARG A 235 1.81 -6.41 26.30
C ARG A 235 1.91 -6.53 24.79
N SER A 236 2.32 -7.71 24.34
CA SER A 236 2.13 -8.16 22.96
C SER A 236 0.77 -8.85 22.86
N ILE A 237 -0.09 -8.36 21.97
CA ILE A 237 -1.47 -8.80 21.81
C ILE A 237 -1.60 -9.46 20.44
N PHE A 238 -2.17 -10.67 20.43
CA PHE A 238 -2.35 -11.47 19.24
C PHE A 238 -3.08 -10.71 18.12
N LYS A 239 -2.50 -10.73 16.91
CA LYS A 239 -2.93 -10.02 15.69
C LYS A 239 -3.03 -8.49 15.82
N PHE A 240 -2.45 -7.89 16.86
CA PHE A 240 -2.50 -6.44 17.05
C PHE A 240 -1.11 -5.79 17.13
N GLY A 241 -0.22 -6.33 17.95
CA GLY A 241 1.12 -5.77 18.19
C GLY A 241 1.36 -5.41 19.65
N VAL A 242 2.17 -4.38 19.91
CA VAL A 242 2.66 -4.05 21.26
C VAL A 242 2.02 -2.79 21.81
N MET A 243 1.44 -2.92 23.00
CA MET A 243 0.86 -1.83 23.78
C MET A 243 1.60 -1.62 25.09
N SER A 244 1.51 -0.40 25.63
CA SER A 244 1.88 -0.08 27.00
C SER A 244 0.66 0.31 27.83
N PHE A 245 0.71 0.02 29.12
CA PHE A 245 -0.34 0.25 30.11
C PHE A 245 0.31 0.92 31.33
N ASN A 246 0.02 2.20 31.53
CA ASN A 246 0.49 2.95 32.68
C ASN A 246 -0.61 3.09 33.73
N PRO A 247 -0.56 2.31 34.83
CA PRO A 247 -1.60 2.34 35.87
C PRO A 247 -1.61 3.67 36.63
N LYS A 248 -0.47 4.36 36.76
CA LYS A 248 -0.38 5.64 37.47
C LYS A 248 -1.12 6.74 36.74
N THR A 249 -0.98 6.80 35.41
CA THR A 249 -1.66 7.82 34.59
C THR A 249 -3.02 7.34 34.06
N ARG A 250 -3.38 6.07 34.28
CA ARG A 250 -4.56 5.41 33.71
C ARG A 250 -4.67 5.60 32.19
N LYS A 251 -3.53 5.50 31.50
CA LYS A 251 -3.42 5.60 30.04
C LYS A 251 -2.79 4.34 29.46
N CYS A 252 -3.34 3.85 28.36
CA CYS A 252 -2.66 2.88 27.52
C CYS A 252 -2.17 3.55 26.24
N ALA A 253 -1.23 2.92 25.55
CA ALA A 253 -0.74 3.41 24.28
C ALA A 253 -0.32 2.30 23.33
N VAL A 254 -0.65 2.45 22.05
CA VAL A 254 -0.14 1.61 20.96
C VAL A 254 1.27 2.07 20.63
N LEU A 255 2.25 1.19 20.81
CA LEU A 255 3.65 1.48 20.51
C LEU A 255 3.99 1.06 19.08
N LEU A 256 3.53 -0.12 18.70
CA LEU A 256 3.77 -0.72 17.39
C LEU A 256 2.56 -1.58 17.03
N ALA A 257 1.95 -1.33 15.87
CA ALA A 257 0.95 -2.22 15.30
C ALA A 257 1.62 -3.25 14.38
N THR A 258 1.16 -4.51 14.45
CA THR A 258 1.62 -5.63 13.62
C THR A 258 0.46 -6.64 13.38
N PRO A 259 -0.48 -6.43 12.45
CA PRO A 259 -1.47 -7.42 12.09
C PRO A 259 -0.72 -8.61 11.45
N GLY A 260 -0.98 -9.79 11.98
CA GLY A 260 -0.34 -11.03 11.53
C GLY A 260 0.99 -11.38 12.22
N ASP A 261 1.59 -10.46 12.99
CA ASP A 261 2.72 -10.80 13.87
C ASP A 261 2.41 -10.42 15.31
N SER A 262 2.82 -11.28 16.24
CA SER A 262 2.52 -11.10 17.64
C SER A 262 3.67 -11.65 18.45
N PRO A 263 4.67 -10.80 18.76
CA PRO A 263 5.87 -11.19 19.46
C PRO A 263 5.53 -12.05 20.68
N ASP A 264 5.94 -13.30 20.64
CA ASP A 264 5.74 -14.28 21.72
C ASP A 264 6.68 -14.01 22.91
N ARG A 265 7.60 -13.07 22.75
CA ARG A 265 8.51 -12.62 23.79
C ARG A 265 8.79 -11.13 23.70
N LEU A 266 8.62 -10.42 24.81
CA LEU A 266 9.17 -9.09 25.03
C LEU A 266 10.35 -9.21 26.01
N SER A 267 11.38 -8.38 25.85
CA SER A 267 12.50 -8.35 26.80
C SER A 267 12.91 -6.92 27.15
N ILE A 268 13.46 -6.75 28.34
CA ILE A 268 14.02 -5.47 28.78
C ILE A 268 15.54 -5.56 28.72
N VAL A 269 16.17 -4.66 27.97
CA VAL A 269 17.63 -4.56 27.90
C VAL A 269 18.01 -3.10 28.07
N LYS A 270 18.81 -2.80 29.11
CA LYS A 270 19.30 -1.44 29.41
C LYS A 270 18.19 -0.38 29.49
N GLY A 271 17.03 -0.74 30.05
CA GLY A 271 15.89 0.18 30.23
C GLY A 271 15.10 0.44 28.95
N GLU A 272 15.18 -0.44 27.96
CA GLU A 272 14.43 -0.38 26.71
C GLU A 272 13.69 -1.69 26.47
N VAL A 273 12.55 -1.63 25.79
CA VAL A 273 11.71 -2.79 25.47
C VAL A 273 12.05 -3.29 24.07
N TYR A 274 12.48 -4.54 23.97
CA TYR A 274 12.85 -5.21 22.74
C TYR A 274 11.68 -6.08 22.28
N ILE A 275 11.33 -5.90 21.00
CA ILE A 275 10.14 -6.41 20.34
C ILE A 275 10.62 -7.19 19.10
N PRO A 276 10.91 -8.50 19.23
CA PRO A 276 11.30 -9.34 18.10
C PRO A 276 10.10 -9.56 17.18
N LEU A 277 10.28 -9.32 15.88
CA LEU A 277 9.25 -9.55 14.87
C LEU A 277 9.55 -10.82 14.08
N GLY A 278 8.63 -11.78 14.12
CA GLY A 278 8.80 -13.10 13.52
C GLY A 278 8.87 -13.05 12.00
N TYR A 279 8.01 -12.24 11.37
CA TYR A 279 7.89 -12.21 9.90
C TYR A 279 9.06 -11.51 9.19
N THR A 280 9.67 -10.50 9.83
CA THR A 280 10.83 -9.77 9.27
C THR A 280 12.17 -10.28 9.77
N GLY A 281 12.18 -11.08 10.84
CA GLY A 281 13.40 -11.41 11.59
C GLY A 281 14.08 -10.20 12.24
N SER A 282 13.43 -9.03 12.25
CA SER A 282 13.98 -7.78 12.80
C SER A 282 13.57 -7.58 14.26
N THR A 283 14.27 -6.71 14.99
CA THR A 283 13.87 -6.36 16.37
C THR A 283 13.59 -4.87 16.49
N ALA A 284 12.34 -4.52 16.80
CA ALA A 284 12.00 -3.16 17.24
C ALA A 284 12.48 -2.94 18.69
N VAL A 285 12.95 -1.73 18.97
CA VAL A 285 13.41 -1.31 20.30
C VAL A 285 12.73 -0.01 20.70
N TRP A 286 11.86 -0.10 21.70
CA TRP A 286 11.16 1.03 22.29
C TRP A 286 11.97 1.59 23.47
N ASN A 287 12.23 2.90 23.44
CA ASN A 287 12.85 3.65 24.54
C ASN A 287 11.77 4.44 25.29
N PRO A 288 11.34 4.02 26.49
CA PRO A 288 10.25 4.69 27.19
C PRO A 288 10.58 6.11 27.67
N LYS A 289 11.86 6.39 27.95
CA LYS A 289 12.31 7.71 28.43
C LYS A 289 12.27 8.75 27.32
N LYS A 290 12.71 8.37 26.11
CA LYS A 290 12.72 9.25 24.93
C LYS A 290 11.42 9.19 24.13
N GLN A 291 10.57 8.20 24.40
CA GLN A 291 9.39 7.87 23.61
C GLN A 291 9.73 7.69 22.12
N THR A 292 10.76 6.89 21.84
CA THR A 292 11.24 6.63 20.47
C THR A 292 11.25 5.14 20.18
N LEU A 293 10.89 4.78 18.95
CA LEU A 293 11.01 3.43 18.42
C LEU A 293 12.15 3.40 17.39
N ARG A 294 12.98 2.37 17.43
CA ARG A 294 14.04 2.14 16.43
C ARG A 294 14.16 0.66 16.10
N TRP A 295 14.90 0.35 15.05
CA TRP A 295 15.13 -1.03 14.61
C TRP A 295 16.55 -1.51 14.91
N LYS A 296 16.68 -2.81 15.08
CA LYS A 296 17.92 -3.56 15.23
C LYS A 296 17.89 -4.80 14.36
#